data_AF-A0A316RAZ0-F1
#
_entry.id   AF-A0A316RAZ0-F1
#
_cell.length_a   1.000
_cell.length_b   1.000
_cell.length_c   1.000
_cell.angle_alpha   90.00
_cell.angle_beta   90.00
_cell.angle_gamma   90.00
#
_symmetry.space_group_name_H-M   'P 1'
#
loop_
_entity.id
_entity.type
_entity.pdbx_description
1 polymer ?
#
loop_
_entity_poly.entity_id
_entity_poly.type
_entity_poly.pdbx_seq_one_letter_code
_entity_poly.pdbx_strand_id
1 'polypeptide(L)'
;MGEGFIIFLSFFAIIFVVLQVILFFKMWGMTNDVNAMRKIFAQEPGTSNFRIEQAMKEYYKGNQQLGNILFDALFDELEFIASLDKQVYDREGRYKKTIYWYKAVYEKVGVPFPDVFEKIKEPEDFYNAFTKVVHEREK
;
A
#
# COMPACT_ATOMS: atom_id res chain seq x y z
N MET A 1 7.91 30.09 48.24
CA MET A 1 7.22 28.90 47.70
C MET A 1 7.37 27.80 48.72
N GLY A 2 6.27 27.17 49.16
CA GLY A 2 6.33 26.14 50.21
C GLY A 2 6.92 24.84 49.69
N GLU A 3 7.50 24.04 50.58
CA GLU A 3 8.07 22.71 50.29
C GLU A 3 7.08 21.81 49.53
N GLY A 4 5.79 21.90 49.85
CA GLY A 4 4.72 21.18 49.14
C GLY A 4 4.60 21.54 47.65
N PHE A 5 4.93 22.78 47.26
CA PHE A 5 4.94 23.19 45.85
C PHE A 5 6.11 22.57 45.09
N ILE A 6 7.27 22.43 45.74
CA ILE A 6 8.45 21.78 45.14
C ILE A 6 8.20 20.28 44.97
N ILE A 7 7.60 19.62 45.97
CA ILE A 7 7.24 18.20 45.88
C ILE A 7 6.23 17.96 44.74
N PHE A 8 5.23 18.83 44.61
CA PHE A 8 4.25 18.77 43.52
C PHE A 8 4.93 18.89 42.14
N LEU A 9 5.75 19.92 41.92
CA LEU A 9 6.47 20.07 40.64
C LEU A 9 7.39 18.89 40.32
N SER A 10 8.08 18.35 41.32
CA SER A 10 8.97 17.21 41.15
C SER A 10 8.22 15.95 40.70
N PHE A 11 7.03 15.70 41.26
CA PHE A 11 6.16 14.59 40.84
C PHE A 11 5.72 14.71 39.37
N PHE A 12 5.25 15.89 38.96
CA PHE A 12 4.86 16.13 37.56
C PHE A 12 6.04 16.04 36.60
N ALA A 13 7.23 16.48 37.00
CA ALA A 13 8.44 16.36 36.17
C ALA A 13 8.80 14.88 35.89
N ILE A 14 8.69 14.00 36.90
CA ILE A 14 8.93 12.56 36.73
C ILE A 14 7.90 11.96 35.77
N ILE A 15 6.62 12.28 35.95
CA ILE A 15 5.55 11.82 35.06
C ILE A 15 5.82 12.27 33.62
N PHE A 16 6.22 13.53 33.43
CA PHE A 16 6.52 14.07 32.11
C PHE A 16 7.67 13.31 31.45
N VAL A 17 8.76 13.03 32.17
CA VAL A 17 9.91 12.26 31.65
C VAL A 17 9.49 10.84 31.25
N VAL A 18 8.71 10.14 32.09
CA VAL A 18 8.24 8.78 31.79
C VAL A 18 7.32 8.78 30.57
N LEU A 19 6.40 9.74 30.47
CA LEU A 19 5.53 9.92 29.31
C LEU A 19 6.33 10.20 28.02
N GLN A 20 7.36 11.04 28.08
CA GLN A 20 8.20 11.32 26.92
C GLN A 20 8.91 10.06 26.42
N VAL A 21 9.48 9.26 27.31
CA VAL A 21 10.14 8.00 26.93
C VAL A 21 9.17 7.03 26.25
N ILE A 22 7.95 6.87 26.78
CA ILE A 22 6.91 6.01 26.17
C ILE A 22 6.51 6.53 24.78
N LEU A 23 6.34 7.85 24.62
CA LEU A 23 6.01 8.47 23.35
C LEU A 23 7.12 8.28 22.31
N PHE A 24 8.40 8.38 22.70
CA PHE A 24 9.53 8.10 21.81
C PHE A 24 9.53 6.65 21.31
N PHE A 25 9.33 5.67 22.19
CA PHE A 25 9.22 4.27 21.79
C PHE A 25 8.03 4.02 20.86
N LYS A 26 6.89 4.67 21.11
CA LYS A 26 5.70 4.57 20.26
C LYS A 26 5.94 5.16 18.85
N MET A 27 6.56 6.33 18.77
CA MET A 27 6.93 6.96 17.48
C MET A 27 7.98 6.13 16.73
N TRP A 28 8.93 5.51 17.42
CA TRP A 28 9.91 4.61 16.81
C TRP A 28 9.26 3.35 16.23
N GLY A 29 8.29 2.74 16.93
CA GLY A 29 7.53 1.61 16.39
C GLY A 29 6.78 1.97 15.10
N MET A 30 6.12 3.14 15.08
CA MET A 30 5.41 3.64 13.90
C MET A 30 6.36 3.99 12.73
N THR A 31 7.51 4.58 13.03
CA THR A 31 8.50 4.98 12.01
C THR A 31 9.23 3.77 11.41
N ASN A 32 9.46 2.73 12.22
CA ASN A 32 10.06 1.47 11.75
C ASN A 32 9.13 0.71 10.81
N ASP A 33 7.82 0.71 11.09
CA ASP A 33 6.80 0.11 10.22
C ASP A 33 6.73 0.83 8.85
N VAL A 34 6.81 2.17 8.86
CA VAL A 34 6.89 2.98 7.63
C VAL A 34 8.10 2.61 6.78
N ASN A 35 9.25 2.36 7.42
CA ASN A 35 10.48 1.97 6.72
C ASN A 35 10.42 0.54 6.15
N ALA A 36 9.76 -0.38 6.85
CA ALA A 36 9.53 -1.74 6.37
C ALA A 36 8.59 -1.75 5.15
N MET A 37 7.53 -0.94 5.18
CA MET A 37 6.67 -0.73 4.02
C MET A 37 7.45 -0.15 2.85
N ARG A 38 8.15 0.98 3.05
CA ARG A 38 8.94 1.62 1.99
C ARG A 38 9.91 0.67 1.29
N LYS A 39 10.51 -0.29 2.01
CA LYS A 39 11.39 -1.31 1.41
C LYS A 39 10.67 -2.29 0.50
N ILE A 40 9.47 -2.71 0.86
CA ILE A 40 8.64 -3.64 0.05
C ILE A 40 8.19 -2.94 -1.23
N PHE A 41 7.90 -1.65 -1.13
CA PHE A 41 7.44 -0.86 -2.27
C PHE A 41 8.56 -0.33 -3.17
N ALA A 42 9.80 -0.22 -2.65
CA ALA A 42 10.97 0.17 -3.42
C ALA A 42 11.60 -0.99 -4.22
N GLN A 43 11.21 -2.24 -3.96
CA GLN A 43 11.77 -3.43 -4.60
C GLN A 43 10.83 -3.99 -5.71
N GLU A 44 10.71 -3.23 -6.82
CA GLU A 44 10.28 -3.64 -8.19
C GLU A 44 8.85 -4.19 -8.43
N PRO A 45 8.32 -4.19 -9.68
CA PRO A 45 8.90 -3.81 -10.98
C PRO A 45 8.22 -2.61 -11.71
N GLY A 46 8.95 -1.95 -12.60
CA GLY A 46 8.44 -1.31 -13.83
C GLY A 46 7.31 -0.27 -13.72
N THR A 47 7.70 1.01 -13.55
CA THR A 47 6.93 2.20 -13.99
C THR A 47 5.48 2.31 -13.51
N SER A 48 5.28 2.61 -12.23
CA SER A 48 4.43 3.73 -11.79
C SER A 48 4.54 3.98 -10.27
N ASN A 49 5.77 4.30 -9.81
CA ASN A 49 6.03 4.63 -8.39
C ASN A 49 5.06 5.69 -7.84
N PHE A 50 4.55 6.60 -8.68
CA PHE A 50 3.68 7.69 -8.26
C PHE A 50 2.32 7.25 -7.67
N ARG A 51 1.60 6.31 -8.29
CA ARG A 51 0.25 5.93 -7.81
C ARG A 51 0.33 5.10 -6.53
N ILE A 52 1.37 4.28 -6.40
CA ILE A 52 1.67 3.52 -5.18
C ILE A 52 2.12 4.44 -4.04
N GLU A 53 2.96 5.44 -4.33
CA GLU A 53 3.31 6.50 -3.36
C GLU A 53 2.07 7.29 -2.93
N GLN A 54 1.15 7.56 -3.86
CA GLN A 54 -0.12 8.20 -3.57
C GLN A 54 -1.00 7.32 -2.68
N ALA A 55 -1.12 6.01 -2.97
CA ALA A 55 -1.81 5.07 -2.10
C ALA A 55 -1.20 5.09 -0.70
N MET A 56 0.13 5.00 -0.56
CA MET A 56 0.78 5.09 0.75
C MET A 56 0.51 6.41 1.47
N LYS A 57 0.57 7.54 0.76
CA LYS A 57 0.27 8.86 1.34
C LYS A 57 -1.16 8.91 1.88
N GLU A 58 -2.12 8.36 1.15
CA GLU A 58 -3.52 8.30 1.58
C GLU A 58 -3.75 7.32 2.73
N TYR A 59 -3.02 6.20 2.77
CA TYR A 59 -2.99 5.28 3.92
C TYR A 59 -2.56 5.99 5.20
N TYR A 60 -1.45 6.74 5.17
CA TYR A 60 -0.98 7.51 6.33
C TYR A 60 -1.90 8.66 6.73
N LYS A 61 -2.71 9.17 5.80
CA LYS A 61 -3.76 10.16 6.09
C LYS A 61 -5.04 9.53 6.66
N GLY A 62 -5.15 8.21 6.69
CA GLY A 62 -6.36 7.50 7.14
C GLY A 62 -7.54 7.63 6.16
N ASN A 63 -7.27 7.82 4.86
CA ASN A 63 -8.30 8.10 3.87
C ASN A 63 -8.91 6.82 3.27
N GLN A 64 -10.22 6.83 2.98
CA GLN A 64 -10.98 5.63 2.56
C GLN A 64 -10.84 5.25 1.07
N GLN A 65 -10.16 6.07 0.26
CA GLN A 65 -10.08 5.86 -1.20
C GLN A 65 -8.95 4.91 -1.64
N LEU A 66 -8.34 4.20 -0.69
CA LEU A 66 -7.14 3.39 -0.92
C LEU A 66 -7.35 2.28 -1.93
N GLY A 67 -8.51 1.61 -1.88
CA GLY A 67 -8.86 0.55 -2.82
C GLY A 67 -8.93 1.04 -4.25
N ASN A 68 -9.49 2.24 -4.50
CA ASN A 68 -9.59 2.79 -5.86
C ASN A 68 -8.21 3.13 -6.43
N ILE A 69 -7.33 3.73 -5.62
CA ILE A 69 -5.97 4.09 -6.06
C ILE A 69 -5.16 2.83 -6.38
N LEU A 70 -5.25 1.80 -5.53
CA LEU A 70 -4.56 0.53 -5.75
C LEU A 70 -5.15 -0.25 -6.93
N PHE A 71 -6.46 -0.14 -7.16
CA PHE A 71 -7.12 -0.77 -8.30
C PHE A 71 -6.61 -0.17 -9.60
N ASP A 72 -6.61 1.16 -9.70
CA ASP A 72 -6.16 1.85 -10.91
C ASP A 72 -4.67 1.61 -11.18
N ALA A 73 -3.83 1.62 -10.13
CA ALA A 73 -2.40 1.34 -10.27
C ALA A 73 -2.14 -0.08 -10.80
N LEU A 74 -2.85 -1.08 -10.25
CA LEU A 74 -2.77 -2.46 -10.73
C LEU A 74 -3.29 -2.60 -12.16
N PHE A 75 -4.39 -1.93 -12.48
CA PHE A 75 -4.96 -1.93 -13.82
C PHE A 75 -3.95 -1.43 -14.86
N ASP A 76 -3.38 -0.25 -14.64
CA ASP A 76 -2.43 0.38 -15.57
C ASP A 76 -1.19 -0.50 -15.80
N GLU A 77 -0.67 -1.12 -14.74
CA GLU A 77 0.54 -1.94 -14.82
C GLU A 77 0.29 -3.23 -15.59
N LEU A 78 -0.85 -3.90 -15.34
CA LEU A 78 -1.23 -5.10 -16.06
C LEU A 78 -1.59 -4.79 -17.51
N GLU A 79 -2.22 -3.65 -17.80
CA GLU A 79 -2.48 -3.18 -19.16
C GLU A 79 -1.15 -2.96 -19.91
N PHE A 80 -0.20 -2.28 -19.27
CA PHE A 80 1.13 -2.06 -19.84
C PHE A 80 1.79 -3.40 -20.17
N ILE A 81 1.82 -4.35 -19.23
CA ILE A 81 2.38 -5.68 -19.46
C ILE A 81 1.67 -6.41 -20.60
N ALA A 82 0.33 -6.37 -20.66
CA ALA A 82 -0.45 -7.00 -21.71
C ALA A 82 -0.18 -6.39 -23.09
N SER A 83 0.13 -5.10 -23.15
CA SER A 83 0.47 -4.36 -24.38
C SER A 83 1.88 -4.65 -24.92
N LEU A 84 2.78 -5.20 -24.10
CA LEU A 84 4.17 -5.48 -24.52
C LEU A 84 4.21 -6.51 -25.65
N ASP A 85 5.26 -6.45 -26.46
CA ASP A 85 5.52 -7.50 -27.46
C ASP A 85 5.98 -8.79 -26.78
N LYS A 86 5.18 -9.86 -26.92
CA LYS A 86 5.48 -11.20 -26.35
C LYS A 86 6.73 -11.86 -26.92
N GLN A 87 7.18 -11.47 -28.10
CA GLN A 87 8.41 -12.03 -28.69
C GLN A 87 9.66 -11.38 -28.09
N VAL A 88 9.52 -10.18 -27.52
CA VAL A 88 10.63 -9.40 -26.96
C VAL A 88 10.69 -9.49 -25.44
N TYR A 89 9.53 -9.57 -24.78
CA TYR A 89 9.43 -9.52 -23.33
C TYR A 89 8.74 -10.75 -22.74
N ASP A 90 9.27 -11.23 -21.61
CA ASP A 90 8.60 -12.21 -20.74
C ASP A 90 7.41 -11.55 -20.04
N ARG A 91 6.24 -11.59 -20.70
CA ARG A 91 5.01 -11.00 -20.18
C ARG A 91 4.42 -11.83 -19.05
N GLU A 92 4.43 -13.15 -19.17
CA GLU A 92 3.89 -14.06 -18.14
C GLU A 92 4.63 -13.94 -16.82
N GLY A 93 5.97 -13.94 -16.85
CA GLY A 93 6.78 -13.77 -15.64
C GLY A 93 6.55 -12.41 -14.99
N ARG A 94 6.46 -11.34 -15.79
CA ARG A 94 6.10 -10.00 -15.29
C ARG A 94 4.71 -9.97 -14.67
N TYR A 95 3.72 -10.56 -15.32
CA TYR A 95 2.34 -10.61 -14.83
C TYR A 95 2.25 -11.30 -13.46
N LYS A 96 2.86 -12.49 -13.34
CA LYS A 96 2.90 -13.27 -12.09
C LYS A 96 3.61 -12.50 -10.97
N LYS A 97 4.73 -11.83 -11.28
CA LYS A 97 5.46 -11.00 -10.32
C LYS A 97 4.61 -9.82 -9.84
N THR A 98 3.97 -9.09 -10.76
CA THR A 98 3.10 -7.96 -10.43
C THR A 98 1.92 -8.39 -9.55
N ILE A 99 1.17 -9.44 -9.93
CA ILE A 99 0.05 -9.95 -9.12
C ILE A 99 0.50 -10.38 -7.72
N TYR A 100 1.61 -11.13 -7.61
CA TYR A 100 2.15 -11.56 -6.32
C TYR A 100 2.46 -10.37 -5.40
N TRP A 101 3.12 -9.35 -5.94
CA TRP A 101 3.47 -8.16 -5.18
C TRP A 101 2.22 -7.38 -4.75
N TYR A 102 1.27 -7.13 -5.66
CA TYR A 102 0.06 -6.38 -5.31
C TYR A 102 -0.79 -7.11 -4.27
N LYS A 103 -0.89 -8.46 -4.31
CA LYS A 103 -1.60 -9.20 -3.24
C LYS A 103 -1.04 -8.88 -1.85
N ALA A 104 0.29 -8.86 -1.70
CA ALA A 104 0.93 -8.50 -0.43
C ALA A 104 0.65 -7.05 -0.03
N VAL A 105 0.58 -6.13 -1.01
CA VAL A 105 0.23 -4.72 -0.76
C VAL A 105 -1.20 -4.57 -0.24
N TYR A 106 -2.17 -5.19 -0.91
CA TYR A 106 -3.59 -5.15 -0.54
C TYR A 106 -3.81 -5.72 0.87
N GLU A 107 -3.19 -6.87 1.18
CA GLU A 107 -3.23 -7.48 2.51
C GLU A 107 -2.69 -6.55 3.60
N LYS A 108 -1.54 -5.91 3.35
CA LYS A 108 -0.90 -4.98 4.28
C LYS A 108 -1.73 -3.76 4.63
N VAL A 109 -2.51 -3.26 3.67
CA VAL A 109 -3.35 -2.08 3.88
C VAL A 109 -4.77 -2.44 4.32
N GLY A 110 -5.08 -3.73 4.49
CA GLY A 110 -6.39 -4.21 4.95
C GLY A 110 -7.52 -4.04 3.92
N VAL A 111 -7.19 -3.95 2.63
CA VAL A 111 -8.17 -3.84 1.54
C VAL A 111 -8.28 -5.20 0.84
N PRO A 112 -9.49 -5.73 0.61
CA PRO A 112 -9.64 -7.00 -0.10
C PRO A 112 -9.10 -6.88 -1.53
N PHE A 113 -8.36 -7.90 -1.97
CA PHE A 113 -7.84 -7.95 -3.32
C PHE A 113 -9.01 -8.13 -4.32
N PRO A 114 -9.08 -7.41 -5.45
CA PRO A 114 -10.29 -7.42 -6.27
C PRO A 114 -10.44 -8.71 -7.08
N ASP A 115 -11.61 -9.34 -6.99
CA ASP A 115 -11.95 -10.61 -7.67
C ASP A 115 -11.74 -10.59 -9.20
N VAL A 116 -11.86 -9.42 -9.83
CA VAL A 116 -11.63 -9.27 -11.27
C VAL A 116 -10.20 -9.64 -11.65
N PHE A 117 -9.21 -9.25 -10.83
CA PHE A 117 -7.80 -9.56 -11.07
C PHE A 117 -7.43 -10.99 -10.66
N GLU A 118 -8.18 -11.62 -9.73
CA GLU A 118 -7.97 -13.03 -9.39
C GLU A 118 -8.25 -14.00 -10.53
N LYS A 119 -9.14 -13.59 -11.45
CA LYS A 119 -9.51 -14.40 -12.60
C LYS A 119 -8.49 -14.30 -13.74
N ILE A 120 -7.60 -13.31 -13.69
CA ILE A 120 -6.62 -13.05 -14.74
C ILE A 120 -5.36 -13.84 -14.45
N LYS A 121 -5.13 -14.90 -15.22
CA LYS A 121 -3.98 -15.79 -15.03
C LYS A 121 -2.84 -15.47 -15.98
N GLU A 122 -3.19 -15.00 -17.18
CA GLU A 122 -2.26 -14.69 -18.25
C GLU A 122 -2.49 -13.26 -18.79
N PRO A 123 -1.47 -12.61 -19.37
CA PRO A 123 -1.61 -11.29 -19.98
C PRO A 123 -2.76 -11.21 -21.00
N GLU A 124 -3.01 -12.29 -21.73
CA GLU A 124 -4.07 -12.44 -22.73
C GLU A 124 -5.48 -12.39 -22.13
N ASP A 125 -5.63 -12.82 -20.87
CA ASP A 125 -6.91 -12.79 -20.16
C ASP A 125 -7.30 -11.37 -19.73
N PHE A 126 -6.34 -10.43 -19.69
CA PHE A 126 -6.55 -9.09 -19.15
C PHE A 126 -7.68 -8.35 -19.87
N TYR A 127 -7.58 -8.18 -21.18
CA TYR A 127 -8.62 -7.48 -21.93
C TYR A 127 -9.96 -8.23 -21.89
N ASN A 128 -9.94 -9.57 -21.84
CA ASN A 128 -11.17 -10.37 -21.72
C ASN A 128 -11.89 -10.14 -20.39
N ALA A 129 -11.14 -9.95 -19.30
CA ALA A 129 -11.70 -9.68 -17.98
C ALA A 129 -12.41 -8.32 -17.89
N PHE A 130 -11.90 -7.31 -18.60
CA PHE A 130 -12.44 -5.94 -18.55
C PHE A 130 -13.44 -5.61 -19.67
N THR A 131 -13.36 -6.28 -20.82
CA THR A 131 -14.32 -6.09 -21.92
C THR A 131 -15.65 -6.80 -21.67
N LYS A 132 -15.68 -7.93 -20.94
CA LYS A 132 -16.93 -8.61 -20.56
C LYS A 132 -17.87 -7.76 -19.69
N VAL A 133 -17.31 -6.88 -18.85
CA VAL A 133 -18.08 -6.02 -17.93
C VAL A 133 -18.88 -4.94 -18.68
N VAL A 134 -18.45 -4.55 -19.89
CA VAL A 134 -19.16 -3.54 -20.70
C VAL A 134 -20.46 -4.11 -21.27
N HIS A 135 -20.51 -5.39 -21.65
CA HIS A 135 -21.70 -6.02 -22.23
C HIS A 135 -22.80 -6.38 -21.20
N GLU A 136 -22.47 -6.48 -19.91
CA GLU A 136 -23.45 -6.77 -18.86
C GLU A 136 -24.17 -5.52 -18.33
N ARG A 137 -23.70 -4.30 -18.63
CA ARG A 137 -24.34 -3.04 -18.24
C ARG A 137 -25.35 -2.49 -19.26
N GLU A 138 -25.54 -3.19 -20.39
CA GLU A 138 -26.47 -2.81 -21.46
C GLU A 138 -27.71 -3.73 -21.57
N LYS A 139 -28.01 -4.53 -20.54
CA LYS A 139 -29.28 -5.28 -20.40
C LYS A 139 -30.05 -4.82 -19.17
#